data_AF-A0A9X1VYE2-F1
#
_entry.id   AF-A0A9X1VYE2-F1
#
_cell.length_a   1.000
_cell.length_b   1.000
_cell.length_c   1.000
_cell.angle_alpha   90.00
_cell.angle_beta   90.00
_cell.angle_gamma   90.00
#
_symmetry.space_group_name_H-M   'P 1'
#
loop_
_entity.id
_entity.type
_entity.pdbx_description
1 polymer ?
#
loop_
_entity_poly.entity_id
_entity_poly.type
_entity_poly.pdbx_seq_one_letter_code
_entity_poly.pdbx_strand_id
1 'polypeptide(L)'
;MVRHYESLGLLPRVQRTGSGYRQYTEADVHTLRFIKRSRDLGFSMDEIGELLGLWNNRRRTSAGVKRIAQAHVDDLAQRIKAMQAMKRSLEHLVHCCHGDERPDCPILDDLAGQPAH
;
A
#
# COMPACT_ATOMS: atom_id res chain seq x y z
N MET A 1 12.38 -8.39 8.22
CA MET A 1 11.07 -7.70 8.28
C MET A 1 10.61 -7.42 9.71
N VAL A 2 10.52 -8.40 10.63
CA VAL A 2 10.11 -8.14 12.03
C VAL A 2 11.03 -7.15 12.77
N ARG A 3 12.35 -7.22 12.54
CA ARG A 3 13.33 -6.25 13.08
C ARG A 3 13.05 -4.80 12.67
N HIS A 4 12.46 -4.60 11.50
CA HIS A 4 12.12 -3.27 11.00
C HIS A 4 10.92 -2.68 11.74
N TYR A 5 9.94 -3.52 12.09
CA TYR A 5 8.81 -3.09 12.93
C TYR A 5 9.26 -2.77 14.36
N GLU A 6 10.20 -3.54 14.91
CA GLU A 6 10.85 -3.19 16.20
C GLU A 6 11.58 -1.84 16.12
N SER A 7 12.32 -1.56 15.03
CA SER A 7 13.03 -0.28 14.87
C SER A 7 12.10 0.91 14.67
N LEU A 8 10.94 0.69 14.04
CA LEU A 8 9.89 1.70 13.86
C LEU A 8 8.99 1.85 15.10
N GLY A 9 9.23 1.10 16.18
CA GLY A 9 8.43 1.15 17.40
C GLY A 9 7.02 0.56 17.27
N LEU A 10 6.72 -0.12 16.16
CA LEU A 10 5.41 -0.75 15.90
C LEU A 10 5.22 -2.07 16.68
N LEU A 11 6.32 -2.70 17.08
CA LEU A 11 6.32 -3.87 17.95
C LEU A 11 7.06 -3.52 19.25
N PRO A 12 6.50 -3.83 20.44
CA PRO A 12 7.24 -3.67 21.69
C PRO A 12 8.53 -4.49 21.66
N ARG A 13 9.54 -4.06 22.44
CA ARG A 13 10.82 -4.79 22.53
C ARG A 13 10.56 -6.20 23.06
N VAL A 14 10.82 -7.18 22.20
CA VAL A 14 10.63 -8.59 22.48
C VAL A 14 11.69 -9.07 23.47
N GLN A 15 11.28 -9.86 24.47
CA GLN A 15 12.21 -10.46 25.42
C GLN A 15 13.20 -11.38 24.71
N ARG A 16 14.39 -11.52 25.29
CA ARG A 16 15.43 -12.40 24.74
C ARG A 16 15.71 -13.53 25.71
N THR A 17 15.93 -14.72 25.17
CA THR A 17 16.45 -15.86 25.95
C THR A 17 17.83 -15.53 26.49
N GLY A 18 18.29 -16.28 27.51
CA GLY A 18 19.70 -16.21 27.96
C GLY A 18 20.71 -16.52 26.85
N SER A 19 20.28 -17.19 25.77
CA SER A 19 21.05 -17.45 24.55
C SER A 19 20.89 -16.39 23.44
N GLY A 20 20.16 -15.30 23.69
CA GLY A 20 20.03 -14.14 22.79
C GLY A 20 18.93 -14.21 21.72
N TYR A 21 18.13 -15.29 21.68
CA TYR A 21 17.01 -15.47 20.76
C TYR A 21 15.79 -14.65 21.19
N ARG A 22 15.01 -14.12 20.23
CA ARG A 22 13.76 -13.38 20.52
C ARG A 22 12.64 -14.35 20.91
N GLN A 23 11.97 -14.08 22.03
CA GLN A 23 10.80 -14.81 22.48
C GLN A 23 9.54 -13.96 22.28
N TYR A 24 8.77 -14.30 21.25
CA TYR A 24 7.48 -13.66 21.00
C TYR A 24 6.40 -14.29 21.86
N THR A 25 5.59 -13.45 22.49
CA THR A 25 4.36 -13.83 23.18
C THR A 25 3.21 -13.94 22.18
N GLU A 26 2.08 -14.52 22.59
CA GLU A 26 0.87 -14.52 21.76
C GLU A 26 0.39 -13.10 21.41
N ALA A 27 0.57 -12.14 22.32
CA ALA A 27 0.24 -10.74 22.09
C ALA A 27 1.10 -10.13 20.97
N ASP A 28 2.39 -10.49 20.92
CA ASP A 28 3.29 -10.06 19.85
C ASP A 28 2.85 -10.65 18.50
N VAL A 29 2.47 -11.93 18.48
CA VAL A 29 1.94 -12.59 17.27
C VAL A 29 0.63 -11.94 16.81
N HIS A 30 -0.24 -11.54 17.73
CA HIS A 30 -1.46 -10.82 17.40
C HIS A 30 -1.16 -9.44 16.78
N THR A 31 -0.20 -8.71 17.35
CA THR A 31 0.26 -7.41 16.82
C THR A 31 0.89 -7.57 15.43
N LEU A 32 1.71 -8.60 15.22
CA LEU A 32 2.30 -8.89 13.91
C LEU A 32 1.25 -9.24 12.85
N ARG A 33 0.19 -9.97 13.23
CA ARG A 33 -0.96 -10.24 12.34
C ARG A 33 -1.71 -8.96 11.97
N PHE A 34 -1.88 -8.05 12.93
CA PHE A 34 -2.47 -6.74 12.68
C PHE A 34 -1.64 -5.95 11.67
N ILE A 35 -0.33 -5.81 11.90
CA ILE A 35 0.59 -5.11 10.98
C ILE A 35 0.53 -5.73 9.58
N LYS A 36 0.59 -7.06 9.49
CA LYS A 36 0.52 -7.77 8.19
C LYS A 36 -0.77 -7.41 7.46
N ARG A 37 -1.93 -7.52 8.11
CA ARG A 37 -3.22 -7.24 7.46
C ARG A 37 -3.36 -5.78 7.03
N SER A 38 -2.87 -4.84 7.83
CA SER A 38 -2.89 -3.42 7.44
C SER A 38 -1.98 -3.15 6.26
N ARG A 39 -0.81 -3.81 6.17
CA ARG A 39 0.04 -3.73 4.99
C ARG A 39 -0.61 -4.32 3.74
N ASP A 40 -1.30 -5.45 3.88
CA ASP A 40 -2.02 -6.09 2.77
C ASP A 40 -3.14 -5.17 2.22
N LEU A 41 -3.69 -4.29 3.06
CA LEU A 41 -4.67 -3.25 2.67
C LEU A 41 -4.01 -1.96 2.14
N GLY A 42 -2.69 -1.92 2.07
CA GLY A 42 -1.95 -0.79 1.50
C GLY A 42 -1.74 0.39 2.43
N PHE A 43 -2.04 0.28 3.73
CA PHE A 43 -1.72 1.33 4.70
C PHE A 43 -0.20 1.55 4.78
N SER A 44 0.20 2.81 4.86
CA SER A 44 1.59 3.21 5.11
C SER A 44 2.06 2.80 6.51
N MET A 45 3.37 2.82 6.74
CA MET A 45 3.93 2.49 8.06
C MET A 45 3.43 3.47 9.15
N ASP A 46 3.25 4.74 8.80
CA ASP A 46 2.79 5.78 9.72
C ASP A 46 1.33 5.54 10.12
N GLU A 47 0.44 5.26 9.16
CA GLU A 47 -0.96 4.92 9.42
C GLU A 47 -1.09 3.63 10.24
N ILE A 48 -0.22 2.63 10.00
CA ILE A 48 -0.18 1.42 10.80
C ILE A 48 0.19 1.73 12.25
N GLY A 49 1.14 2.64 12.48
CA GLY A 49 1.50 3.13 13.81
C GLY A 49 0.33 3.80 14.53
N GLU A 50 -0.37 4.71 13.84
CA GLU A 50 -1.57 5.36 14.37
C GLU A 50 -2.68 4.35 14.71
N LEU A 51 -2.95 3.43 13.79
CA LEU A 51 -3.94 2.37 13.96
C LEU A 51 -3.57 1.43 15.12
N LEU A 52 -2.29 1.12 15.32
CA LEU A 52 -1.80 0.36 16.47
C LEU A 52 -1.95 1.13 17.79
N GLY A 53 -1.64 2.42 17.80
CA GLY A 53 -1.82 3.28 18.97
C GLY A 53 -3.29 3.36 19.39
N LEU A 54 -4.19 3.50 18.40
CA LEU A 54 -5.62 3.37 18.63
C LEU A 54 -5.96 1.95 19.08
N TRP A 55 -5.44 0.92 18.44
CA TRP A 55 -5.75 -0.47 18.76
C TRP A 55 -5.45 -0.85 20.21
N ASN A 56 -4.34 -0.35 20.76
CA ASN A 56 -3.92 -0.56 22.15
C ASN A 56 -4.66 0.30 23.18
N ASN A 57 -5.32 1.39 22.77
CA ASN A 57 -6.08 2.24 23.68
C ASN A 57 -7.49 1.66 23.95
N ARG A 58 -7.68 1.07 25.14
CA ARG A 58 -8.95 0.48 25.59
C ARG A 58 -10.09 1.48 25.80
N ARG A 59 -9.81 2.79 25.86
CA ARG A 59 -10.83 3.85 25.99
C ARG A 59 -11.16 4.54 24.67
N ARG A 60 -10.66 4.05 23.54
CA ARG A 60 -10.85 4.73 22.24
C ARG A 60 -12.32 4.72 21.81
N THR A 61 -12.70 5.79 21.13
CA THR A 61 -13.89 5.80 20.28
C THR A 61 -13.54 5.27 18.88
N SER A 62 -14.42 4.49 18.25
CA SER A 62 -14.25 3.98 16.88
C SER A 62 -14.12 5.08 15.82
N ALA A 63 -14.48 6.33 16.14
CA ALA A 63 -14.40 7.48 15.26
C ALA A 63 -12.97 7.73 14.70
N GLY A 64 -11.93 7.56 15.52
CA GLY A 64 -10.55 7.74 15.08
C GLY A 64 -10.11 6.71 14.05
N VAL A 65 -10.47 5.45 14.29
CA VAL A 65 -10.19 4.34 13.36
C VAL A 65 -10.94 4.53 12.05
N LYS A 66 -12.23 4.90 12.12
CA LYS A 66 -13.06 5.14 10.94
C LYS A 66 -12.49 6.25 10.06
N ARG A 67 -11.97 7.33 10.66
CA ARG A 67 -11.41 8.46 9.92
C ARG A 67 -10.17 8.04 9.11
N ILE A 68 -9.24 7.32 9.73
CA ILE A 68 -8.02 6.84 9.04
C ILE A 68 -8.40 5.90 7.91
N ALA A 69 -9.30 4.93 8.19
CA ALA A 69 -9.77 4.00 7.17
C ALA A 69 -10.47 4.72 6.00
N GLN A 70 -11.29 5.73 6.28
CA GLN A 70 -11.99 6.49 5.25
C GLN A 70 -11.02 7.30 4.37
N ALA A 71 -10.06 7.99 4.99
CA ALA A 71 -9.05 8.73 4.25
C ALA A 71 -8.24 7.82 3.29
N HIS A 72 -7.89 6.62 3.76
CA HIS A 72 -7.19 5.63 2.93
C HIS A 72 -8.08 5.08 1.79
N VAL A 73 -9.37 4.87 2.05
CA VAL A 73 -10.34 4.51 1.00
C VAL A 73 -10.41 5.59 -0.08
N ASP A 74 -10.43 6.87 0.33
CA ASP A 74 -10.52 7.99 -0.61
C ASP A 74 -9.25 8.12 -1.46
N ASP A 75 -8.06 7.96 -0.87
CA ASP A 75 -6.78 7.93 -1.60
C ASP A 75 -6.71 6.76 -2.60
N LEU A 76 -7.10 5.55 -2.17
CA LEU A 76 -7.17 4.39 -3.06
C LEU A 76 -8.13 4.64 -4.24
N ALA A 77 -9.28 5.26 -3.99
CA ALA A 77 -10.24 5.60 -5.04
C ALA A 77 -9.64 6.59 -6.06
N GLN A 78 -8.87 7.60 -5.61
CA GLN A 78 -8.18 8.52 -6.52
C GLN A 78 -7.12 7.80 -7.36
N ARG A 79 -6.32 6.92 -6.75
CA ARG A 79 -5.31 6.13 -7.46
C ARG A 79 -5.94 5.21 -8.50
N ILE A 80 -7.03 4.54 -8.15
CA ILE A 80 -7.79 3.70 -9.09
C ILE A 80 -8.28 4.53 -10.27
N LYS A 81 -8.86 5.71 -10.02
CA LYS A 81 -9.34 6.60 -11.08
C LYS A 81 -8.20 7.01 -12.03
N ALA A 82 -7.04 7.36 -11.49
CA ALA A 82 -5.85 7.70 -12.28
C ALA A 82 -5.34 6.50 -13.10
N MET A 83 -5.23 5.32 -12.48
CA MET A 83 -4.81 4.09 -13.17
C MET A 83 -5.79 3.69 -14.28
N GLN A 84 -7.09 3.84 -14.05
CA GLN A 84 -8.10 3.60 -15.07
C GLN A 84 -8.00 4.59 -16.24
N ALA A 85 -7.65 5.85 -15.97
CA ALA A 85 -7.43 6.84 -17.04
C ALA A 85 -6.19 6.52 -17.87
N MET A 86 -5.08 6.14 -17.23
CA MET A 86 -3.87 5.68 -17.92
C MET A 86 -4.15 4.43 -18.75
N LYS A 87 -4.86 3.45 -18.18
CA LYS A 87 -5.27 2.22 -18.89
C LYS A 87 -6.09 2.54 -20.15
N ARG A 88 -7.11 3.40 -20.03
CA ARG A 88 -7.93 3.79 -21.20
C ARG A 88 -7.10 4.44 -22.30
N SER A 89 -6.13 5.29 -21.93
CA SER A 89 -5.26 5.95 -22.90
C SER A 89 -4.39 4.91 -23.62
N LEU A 90 -3.77 3.99 -22.87
CA LEU A 90 -2.99 2.89 -23.45
C LEU A 90 -3.83 1.96 -24.34
N GLU A 91 -5.06 1.63 -23.92
CA GLU A 91 -5.99 0.80 -24.71
C GLU A 91 -6.34 1.48 -26.05
N HIS A 92 -6.50 2.80 -26.06
CA HIS A 92 -6.73 3.54 -27.29
C HIS A 92 -5.52 3.45 -28.24
N LEU A 93 -4.31 3.69 -27.73
CA LEU A 93 -3.09 3.61 -28.53
C LEU A 93 -2.85 2.19 -29.09
N VAL A 94 -3.11 1.16 -28.27
CA VAL A 94 -3.02 -0.24 -28.72
C VAL A 94 -4.04 -0.53 -29.80
N HIS A 95 -5.27 0.00 -29.70
CA HIS A 95 -6.29 -0.18 -30.73
C HIS A 95 -5.95 0.53 -32.06
N CYS A 96 -5.33 1.70 -31.99
CA CYS A 96 -4.90 2.47 -33.16
C CYS A 96 -3.65 1.87 -33.83
N CYS A 97 -2.87 1.07 -33.12
CA CYS A 97 -1.69 0.42 -33.68
C CYS A 97 -2.08 -0.82 -34.48
N HIS A 98 -1.61 -0.90 -35.73
CA HIS A 98 -1.84 -2.06 -36.60
C HIS A 98 -1.08 -3.31 -36.16
N GLY A 99 0.02 -3.16 -35.41
CA GLY A 99 0.80 -4.28 -34.87
C GLY A 99 1.42 -5.17 -35.96
N ASP A 100 1.74 -4.62 -37.12
CA ASP A 100 2.35 -5.32 -38.25
C ASP A 100 3.85 -5.00 -38.38
N GLU A 101 4.49 -5.45 -39.47
CA GLU A 101 5.93 -5.25 -39.71
C GLU A 101 6.27 -3.82 -40.18
N ARG A 102 5.33 -2.87 -40.11
CA ARG A 102 5.55 -1.48 -40.54
C ARG A 102 6.21 -0.66 -39.43
N PRO A 103 7.00 0.37 -39.80
CA PRO A 103 7.61 1.27 -38.83
C PRO A 103 6.61 2.27 -38.22
N ASP A 104 5.44 2.45 -38.85
CA ASP A 104 4.41 3.39 -38.41
C ASP A 104 3.71 2.87 -37.15
N CYS A 105 3.95 3.52 -36.01
CA CYS A 105 3.45 3.09 -34.73
C CYS A 105 2.82 4.26 -33.97
N PRO A 106 1.48 4.42 -34.03
CA PRO A 106 0.76 5.48 -33.33
C PRO A 106 1.01 5.55 -31.82
N ILE A 107 1.41 4.42 -31.21
CA ILE A 107 1.81 4.37 -29.80
C ILE A 107 3.10 5.18 -29.58
N LEU A 108 4.12 4.99 -30.42
CA LEU A 108 5.39 5.69 -30.29
C LEU A 108 5.25 7.18 -30.66
N ASP A 109 4.41 7.49 -31.66
CA ASP A 109 4.15 8.86 -32.08
C ASP A 109 3.46 9.68 -30.96
N ASP A 110 2.39 9.13 -30.36
CA ASP A 110 1.69 9.78 -29.24
C ASP A 110 2.61 9.95 -28.01
N LEU A 111 3.39 8.93 -27.67
CA LEU A 111 4.37 9.00 -26.57
C LEU A 111 5.50 10.00 -26.84
N ALA A 112 5.87 10.20 -28.10
CA ALA A 112 6.83 11.22 -28.52
C ALA A 112 6.22 12.64 -28.57
N GLY A 113 4.90 12.78 -28.33
CA GLY A 113 4.17 14.03 -28.43
C GLY A 113 3.99 14.51 -29.88
N GLN A 114 4.10 13.59 -30.85
CA GLN A 114 3.88 13.87 -32.26
C GLN A 114 2.44 13.47 -32.61
N PRO A 115 1.66 14.33 -33.30
CA PRO A 115 0.31 13.98 -33.70
C PRO A 115 0.36 12.76 -34.63
N ALA A 116 -0.35 11.70 -34.27
CA ALA A 116 -0.56 10.55 -35.14
C ALA A 116 -1.19 11.04 -36.47
N HIS A 117 -0.55 10.74 -37.60
CA HIS A 117 -0.96 11.14 -38.94
C HIS A 117 -2.05 10.22 -39.51
#